data_AF-A0A382YXR0-F1
#
_entry.id   AF-A0A382YXR0-F1
#
_cell.length_a   1.000
_cell.length_b   1.000
_cell.length_c   1.000
_cell.angle_alpha   90.00
_cell.angle_beta   90.00
_cell.angle_gamma   90.00
#
_symmetry.space_group_name_H-M   'P 1'
#
loop_
_entity.id
_entity.type
_entity.pdbx_description
1 polymer ?
#
loop_
_entity_poly.entity_id
_entity_poly.type
_entity_poly.pdbx_seq_one_letter_code
_entity_poly.pdbx_strand_id
1 'polypeptide(L)'
;MPTLESAKPKPTFNRDIAGFFLFLHLGALLAVFPFAFSWSAVALMLFMHWLTSSIGICLGYHRYLTHRGLDLPRWLANIIVFIGSLACQNGPIKWVAHHRMHHAGSDTERDPHSAKNNLWWPHLGWMLYKHPEFDD
;
A
#
# COMPACT_ATOMS: atom_id res chain seq x y z
N MET A 1 -0.54 -39.21 -16.64
CA MET A 1 -0.85 -38.94 -15.21
C MET A 1 -1.48 -37.57 -15.13
N PRO A 2 -2.67 -37.39 -14.55
CA PRO A 2 -3.18 -36.06 -14.26
C PRO A 2 -2.26 -35.45 -13.21
N THR A 3 -1.66 -34.30 -13.50
CA THR A 3 -0.96 -33.52 -12.49
C THR A 3 -1.98 -33.18 -11.42
N LEU A 4 -1.72 -33.59 -10.17
CA LEU A 4 -2.46 -33.08 -9.03
C LEU A 4 -2.20 -31.58 -9.00
N GLU A 5 -3.09 -30.81 -9.61
CA GLU A 5 -3.13 -29.37 -9.45
C GLU A 5 -3.47 -29.15 -7.97
N SER A 6 -2.44 -29.00 -7.15
CA SER A 6 -2.60 -28.75 -5.72
C SER A 6 -3.49 -27.53 -5.60
N ALA A 7 -4.66 -27.69 -4.96
CA ALA A 7 -5.61 -26.60 -4.80
C ALA A 7 -4.87 -25.37 -4.24
N LYS A 8 -4.92 -24.25 -4.96
CA LYS A 8 -4.25 -23.02 -4.54
C LYS A 8 -4.70 -22.67 -3.12
N PRO A 9 -3.76 -22.36 -2.21
CA PRO A 9 -4.12 -22.10 -0.83
C PRO A 9 -4.97 -20.83 -0.77
N LYS A 10 -6.10 -20.92 -0.04
CA LYS A 10 -7.08 -19.84 0.00
C LYS A 10 -6.54 -18.64 0.78
N PRO A 11 -6.82 -17.39 0.36
CA PRO A 11 -6.47 -16.21 1.13
C PRO A 11 -7.13 -16.26 2.52
N THR A 12 -6.40 -15.85 3.55
CA THR A 12 -6.90 -15.84 4.93
C THR A 12 -7.10 -14.42 5.42
N PHE A 13 -8.16 -14.16 6.18
CA PHE A 13 -8.47 -12.79 6.63
C PHE A 13 -7.41 -12.27 7.63
N ASN A 14 -6.86 -11.09 7.37
CA ASN A 14 -5.84 -10.43 8.17
C ASN A 14 -6.50 -9.48 9.19
N ARG A 15 -6.65 -9.98 10.42
CA ARG A 15 -7.28 -9.23 11.52
C ARG A 15 -6.48 -8.00 11.95
N ASP A 16 -5.16 -8.04 11.84
CA ASP A 16 -4.29 -6.96 12.29
C ASP A 16 -4.43 -5.75 11.36
N ILE A 17 -4.39 -5.98 10.04
CA ILE A 17 -4.62 -4.93 9.04
C ILE A 17 -6.05 -4.39 9.13
N ALA A 18 -7.04 -5.27 9.31
CA ALA A 18 -8.43 -4.85 9.48
C ALA A 18 -8.62 -3.97 10.71
N GLY A 19 -8.06 -4.37 11.85
CA GLY A 19 -8.09 -3.60 13.10
C GLY A 19 -7.39 -2.25 12.97
N PHE A 20 -6.23 -2.22 12.31
CA PHE A 20 -5.50 -0.99 12.02
C PHE A 20 -6.32 0.00 11.19
N PHE A 21 -6.92 -0.45 10.08
CA PHE A 21 -7.76 0.42 9.26
C PHE A 21 -9.00 0.89 10.03
N LEU A 22 -9.68 -0.01 10.76
CA LEU A 22 -10.85 0.36 11.55
C LEU A 22 -10.51 1.44 12.58
N PHE A 23 -9.39 1.28 13.30
CA PHE A 23 -8.92 2.25 14.28
C PHE A 23 -8.67 3.63 13.63
N LEU A 24 -7.97 3.68 12.49
CA LEU A 24 -7.70 4.94 11.81
C LEU A 24 -8.98 5.65 11.33
N HIS A 25 -9.90 4.91 10.72
CA HIS A 25 -11.14 5.50 10.19
C HIS A 25 -12.07 5.98 11.30
N LEU A 26 -12.22 5.20 12.39
CA LEU A 26 -12.99 5.63 13.55
C LEU A 26 -12.37 6.85 14.24
N GLY A 27 -11.03 6.88 14.37
CA GLY A 27 -10.31 8.03 14.90
C GLY A 27 -10.52 9.29 14.07
N ALA A 28 -10.53 9.18 12.74
CA ALA A 28 -10.77 10.31 11.84
C ALA A 28 -12.15 10.95 12.02
N LEU A 29 -13.17 10.20 12.47
CA LEU A 29 -14.51 10.73 12.75
C LEU A 29 -14.52 11.75 13.90
N LEU A 30 -13.50 11.77 14.77
CA LEU A 30 -13.37 12.80 15.81
C LEU A 30 -13.30 14.21 15.22
N ALA A 31 -12.78 14.37 13.99
CA ALA A 31 -12.70 15.67 13.33
C ALA A 31 -14.07 16.30 13.02
N VAL A 32 -15.17 15.54 13.09
CA VAL A 32 -16.54 16.07 12.93
C VAL A 32 -16.94 16.93 14.14
N PHE A 33 -16.35 16.68 15.31
CA PHE A 33 -16.67 17.42 16.51
C PHE A 33 -15.84 18.71 16.59
N PRO A 34 -16.45 19.89 16.79
CA PRO A 34 -15.73 21.17 16.81
C PRO A 34 -14.58 21.23 17.81
N PHE A 35 -14.68 20.53 18.95
CA PHE A 35 -13.62 20.50 19.97
C PHE A 35 -12.36 19.75 19.53
N ALA A 36 -12.46 18.89 18.52
CA ALA A 36 -11.37 18.08 17.98
C ALA A 36 -10.97 18.49 16.55
N PHE A 37 -11.59 19.55 16.01
CA PHE A 37 -11.31 20.06 14.67
C PHE A 37 -10.31 21.23 14.70
N SER A 38 -9.40 21.26 13.73
CA SER A 38 -8.48 22.38 13.53
C SER A 38 -8.07 22.53 12.06
N TRP A 39 -8.16 23.75 11.54
CA TRP A 39 -7.67 24.08 10.19
C TRP A 39 -6.15 23.90 10.04
N SER A 40 -5.37 24.12 11.11
CA SER A 40 -3.93 23.84 11.07
C SER A 40 -3.64 22.34 10.96
N ALA A 41 -4.47 21.50 11.59
CA ALA A 41 -4.38 20.05 11.46
C ALA A 41 -4.78 19.59 10.05
N VAL A 42 -5.79 20.19 9.43
CA VAL A 42 -6.14 19.94 8.02
C VAL A 42 -4.98 20.32 7.09
N ALA A 43 -4.37 21.49 7.28
CA ALA A 43 -3.22 21.91 6.48
C ALA A 43 -2.03 20.96 6.66
N LEU A 44 -1.73 20.54 7.89
CA LEU A 44 -0.68 19.57 8.18
C LEU A 44 -0.98 18.21 7.54
N MET A 45 -2.22 17.73 7.61
CA MET A 45 -2.66 16.49 6.98
C MET A 45 -2.43 16.54 5.46
N LEU A 46 -2.86 17.62 4.79
CA LEU A 46 -2.66 17.79 3.35
C LEU A 46 -1.17 17.83 2.97
N PHE A 47 -0.37 18.57 3.74
CA PHE A 47 1.07 18.65 3.51
C PHE A 47 1.74 17.29 3.71
N MET A 48 1.42 16.58 4.80
CA MET A 48 1.97 15.25 5.07
C MET A 48 1.51 14.23 4.04
N HIS A 49 0.24 14.28 3.61
CA HIS A 49 -0.27 13.43 2.54
C HIS A 49 0.51 13.63 1.24
N TRP A 50 0.73 14.88 0.83
CA TRP A 50 1.54 15.20 -0.34
C TRP A 50 2.99 14.71 -0.16
N LEU A 51 3.62 15.01 0.96
CA LEU A 51 5.02 14.67 1.21
C LEU A 51 5.24 13.15 1.21
N THR A 52 4.44 12.39 1.96
CA THR A 52 4.62 10.93 2.07
C THR A 52 4.13 10.18 0.84
N SER A 53 3.02 10.61 0.23
CA SER A 53 2.43 9.91 -0.93
C SER A 53 3.08 10.32 -2.24
N SER A 54 3.27 11.61 -2.50
CA SER A 54 3.83 12.08 -3.78
C SER A 54 5.35 11.95 -3.81
N ILE A 55 6.04 12.43 -2.78
CA ILE A 55 7.51 12.34 -2.72
C ILE A 55 7.94 10.95 -2.23
N GLY A 56 7.41 10.48 -1.11
CA GLY A 56 7.78 9.18 -0.57
C GLY A 56 7.40 7.99 -1.47
N ILE A 57 6.10 7.79 -1.71
CA ILE A 57 5.60 6.65 -2.49
C ILE A 57 5.81 6.84 -4.00
N CYS A 58 5.29 7.91 -4.61
CA CYS A 58 5.33 8.05 -6.07
C CYS A 58 6.74 8.31 -6.61
N LEU A 59 7.55 9.16 -5.98
CA LEU A 59 8.93 9.41 -6.43
C LEU A 59 9.87 8.32 -5.91
N GLY A 60 9.83 8.01 -4.61
CA GLY A 60 10.72 7.07 -3.96
C GLY A 60 10.43 5.60 -4.29
N TYR A 61 9.34 5.07 -3.78
CA TYR A 61 9.07 3.63 -3.92
C TYR A 61 8.76 3.27 -5.37
N HIS A 62 7.91 4.05 -6.04
CA HIS A 62 7.43 3.73 -7.37
C HIS A 62 8.47 4.04 -8.46
N ARG A 63 8.87 5.30 -8.65
CA ARG A 63 9.75 5.67 -9.76
C ARG A 63 11.21 5.27 -9.53
N TYR A 64 11.74 5.53 -8.34
CA TYR A 64 13.13 5.24 -8.03
C TYR A 64 13.37 3.74 -7.73
N LEU A 65 12.70 3.15 -6.73
CA LEU A 65 12.98 1.76 -6.34
C LEU A 65 12.39 0.73 -7.32
N THR A 66 11.11 0.87 -7.67
CA THR A 66 10.44 -0.14 -8.49
C THR A 66 10.89 -0.07 -9.95
N HIS A 67 10.75 1.09 -10.58
CA HIS A 67 10.97 1.27 -12.01
C HIS A 67 12.38 1.72 -12.39
N ARG A 68 13.22 2.08 -11.41
CA ARG A 68 14.59 2.59 -11.67
C ARG A 68 14.62 3.75 -12.68
N GLY A 69 13.58 4.58 -12.67
CA GLY A 69 13.40 5.68 -13.61
C GLY A 69 14.10 6.98 -13.22
N LEU A 70 14.88 6.97 -12.13
CA LEU A 70 15.57 8.13 -11.59
C LEU A 70 16.99 7.72 -11.16
N ASP A 71 17.95 8.59 -11.43
CA ASP A 71 19.29 8.51 -10.83
C ASP A 71 19.41 9.61 -9.76
N LEU A 72 19.67 9.19 -8.52
CA LEU A 72 19.71 10.07 -7.35
C LEU A 72 20.96 9.78 -6.53
N PRO A 73 21.60 10.81 -5.94
CA PRO A 73 22.67 10.57 -4.99
C PRO A 73 22.12 9.81 -3.78
N ARG A 74 22.90 8.85 -3.27
CA ARG A 74 22.46 7.87 -2.27
C ARG A 74 21.83 8.50 -1.01
N TRP A 75 22.36 9.63 -0.55
CA TRP A 75 21.80 10.32 0.63
C TRP A 75 20.37 10.82 0.38
N LEU A 76 20.10 11.37 -0.80
CA LEU A 76 18.77 11.89 -1.17
C LEU A 76 17.79 10.74 -1.38
N ALA A 77 18.24 9.67 -2.04
CA ALA A 77 17.46 8.44 -2.19
C ALA A 77 17.05 7.87 -0.83
N ASN A 78 17.97 7.79 0.13
CA ASN A 78 17.67 7.30 1.48
C ASN A 78 16.63 8.18 2.20
N ILE A 79 16.73 9.51 2.07
CA ILE A 79 15.75 10.44 2.67
C ILE A 79 14.37 10.24 2.04
N ILE A 80 14.27 10.17 0.72
CA ILE A 80 12.99 10.00 0.02
C ILE A 80 12.36 8.64 0.38
N VAL A 81 13.15 7.57 0.42
CA VAL A 81 12.68 6.23 0.83
C VAL A 81 12.23 6.24 2.30
N PHE A 82 12.95 6.93 3.17
CA PHE A 82 12.52 7.11 4.56
C PHE A 82 11.18 7.86 4.65
N ILE A 83 10.99 8.94 3.89
CA ILE A 83 9.71 9.65 3.82
C ILE A 83 8.58 8.72 3.34
N GLY A 84 8.85 7.85 2.35
CA GLY A 84 7.90 6.83 1.89
C GLY A 84 7.50 5.83 2.96
N SER A 85 8.42 5.49 3.87
CA SER A 85 8.12 4.57 4.98
C SER A 85 7.10 5.14 5.97
N LEU A 86 6.93 6.46 6.01
CA LEU A 86 5.93 7.14 6.85
C LEU A 86 4.51 7.11 6.27
N ALA A 87 4.34 6.62 5.03
CA ALA A 87 3.03 6.56 4.37
C ALA A 87 2.16 5.36 4.82
N CYS A 88 2.68 4.47 5.67
CA CYS A 88 1.99 3.28 6.16
C CYS A 88 1.50 2.32 5.05
N GLN A 89 2.26 2.17 3.96
CA GLN A 89 1.93 1.27 2.83
C GLN A 89 2.81 0.00 2.78
N ASN A 90 3.19 -0.57 3.93
CA ASN A 90 4.28 -1.56 4.07
C ASN A 90 5.68 -0.99 3.81
N GLY A 91 6.70 -1.79 4.14
CA GLY A 91 8.11 -1.46 3.88
C GLY A 91 8.45 -1.48 2.38
N PRO A 92 9.58 -0.86 2.00
CA PRO A 92 9.95 -0.65 0.60
C PRO A 92 10.11 -1.96 -0.17
N ILE A 93 10.63 -3.02 0.46
CA ILE A 93 10.84 -4.32 -0.18
C ILE A 93 9.49 -4.93 -0.60
N LYS A 94 8.54 -5.00 0.33
CA LYS A 94 7.22 -5.58 0.08
C LYS A 94 6.42 -4.77 -0.93
N TRP A 95 6.43 -3.43 -0.79
CA TRP A 95 5.74 -2.54 -1.73
C TRP A 95 6.27 -2.71 -3.16
N VAL A 96 7.60 -2.73 -3.35
CA VAL A 96 8.24 -2.91 -4.66
C VAL A 96 7.90 -4.28 -5.26
N ALA A 97 7.91 -5.34 -4.45
CA ALA A 97 7.59 -6.69 -4.91
C ALA A 97 6.14 -6.76 -5.43
N HIS A 98 5.17 -6.32 -4.62
CA HIS A 98 3.75 -6.28 -5.01
C HIS A 98 3.51 -5.43 -6.24
N HIS A 99 4.13 -4.24 -6.31
CA HIS A 99 3.98 -3.35 -7.47
C HIS A 99 4.55 -3.95 -8.76
N ARG A 100 5.66 -4.69 -8.68
CA ARG A 100 6.22 -5.41 -9.84
C ARG A 100 5.35 -6.58 -10.27
N MET A 101 4.75 -7.30 -9.33
CA MET A 101 3.81 -8.39 -9.63
C MET A 101 2.57 -7.86 -10.33
N HIS A 102 2.02 -6.74 -9.84
CA HIS A 102 0.93 -6.05 -10.52
C HIS A 102 1.30 -5.70 -11.97
N HIS A 103 2.45 -5.07 -12.22
CA HIS A 103 2.85 -4.77 -13.59
C HIS A 103 3.10 -6.01 -14.46
N ALA A 104 3.66 -7.08 -13.89
CA ALA A 104 3.96 -8.30 -14.63
C ALA A 104 2.71 -9.12 -14.99
N GLY A 105 1.64 -9.00 -14.18
CA GLY A 105 0.43 -9.80 -14.30
C GLY A 105 -0.85 -9.00 -14.24
N SER A 106 -0.84 -7.71 -14.62
CA SER A 106 -1.95 -6.77 -14.42
C SER A 106 -3.27 -7.37 -14.86
N ASP A 107 -4.27 -7.26 -13.99
CA ASP A 107 -5.63 -7.76 -14.26
C ASP A 107 -5.70 -9.24 -14.66
N THR A 108 -4.79 -10.04 -14.10
CA THR A 108 -4.81 -11.51 -14.13
C THR A 108 -4.86 -12.07 -12.71
N GLU A 109 -5.04 -13.39 -12.58
CA GLU A 109 -5.00 -14.10 -11.29
C GLU A 109 -3.68 -13.93 -10.51
N ARG A 110 -2.61 -13.43 -11.15
CA ARG A 110 -1.31 -13.18 -10.52
C ARG A 110 -1.15 -11.76 -9.99
N ASP A 111 -2.09 -10.86 -10.29
CA ASP A 111 -2.09 -9.49 -9.79
C ASP A 111 -2.74 -9.45 -8.39
N PRO A 112 -1.97 -9.12 -7.33
CA PRO A 112 -2.50 -9.07 -5.97
C PRO A 112 -3.75 -8.19 -5.83
N HIS A 113 -3.85 -7.13 -6.62
CA HIS A 113 -4.91 -6.13 -6.54
C HIS A 113 -5.57 -5.86 -7.90
N SER A 114 -5.80 -6.93 -8.66
CA SER A 114 -6.52 -6.91 -9.94
C SER A 114 -7.84 -6.12 -9.87
N ALA A 115 -8.05 -5.21 -10.82
CA ALA A 115 -9.27 -4.41 -10.91
C ALA A 115 -10.47 -5.20 -11.47
N LYS A 116 -10.22 -6.39 -12.07
CA LYS A 116 -11.28 -7.25 -12.63
C LYS A 116 -12.10 -7.98 -11.57
N ASN A 117 -11.64 -8.04 -10.33
CA ASN A 117 -12.30 -8.82 -9.29
C ASN A 117 -13.67 -8.24 -8.93
N ASN A 118 -13.68 -7.05 -8.34
CA ASN A 118 -14.85 -6.22 -8.05
C ASN A 118 -14.36 -4.84 -7.57
N LEU A 119 -15.25 -3.93 -7.20
CA LEU A 119 -14.88 -2.60 -6.72
C LEU A 119 -14.05 -2.60 -5.43
N TRP A 120 -14.37 -3.49 -4.49
CA TRP A 120 -13.81 -3.49 -3.14
C TRP A 120 -12.45 -4.16 -3.05
N TRP A 121 -12.21 -5.17 -3.87
CA TRP A 121 -10.96 -5.93 -3.89
C TRP A 121 -9.71 -5.05 -4.12
N PRO A 122 -9.58 -4.30 -5.24
CA PRO A 122 -8.43 -3.43 -5.47
C PRO A 122 -8.41 -2.22 -4.52
N HIS A 123 -9.56 -1.81 -3.97
CA HIS A 123 -9.65 -0.67 -3.06
C HIS A 123 -9.05 -0.97 -1.67
N LEU A 124 -9.51 -2.04 -1.02
CA LEU A 124 -9.05 -2.45 0.33
C LEU A 124 -8.95 -3.96 0.49
N GLY A 125 -9.77 -4.73 -0.23
CA GLY A 125 -9.92 -6.17 -0.03
C GLY A 125 -8.61 -6.93 -0.12
N TRP A 126 -7.76 -6.63 -1.10
CA TRP A 126 -6.48 -7.32 -1.28
C TRP A 126 -5.53 -7.18 -0.07
N MET A 127 -5.65 -6.12 0.72
CA MET A 127 -4.86 -5.91 1.95
C MET A 127 -5.47 -6.62 3.16
N LEU A 128 -6.79 -6.81 3.16
CA LEU A 128 -7.51 -7.46 4.26
C LEU A 128 -7.37 -8.99 4.24
N TYR A 129 -6.79 -9.56 3.19
CA TYR A 129 -6.53 -11.00 3.09
C TYR A 129 -5.05 -11.25 2.85
N LYS A 130 -4.44 -12.12 3.65
CA LYS A 130 -3.08 -12.62 3.42
C LYS A 130 -3.12 -13.70 2.33
N HIS A 131 -2.38 -13.48 1.25
CA HIS A 131 -2.24 -14.44 0.16
C HIS A 131 -0.91 -15.21 0.30
N PRO A 132 -0.91 -16.55 0.44
CA PRO A 132 0.31 -17.33 0.67
C PRO A 132 1.35 -17.18 -0.44
N GLU A 133 0.92 -17.00 -1.69
CA GLU A 133 1.85 -16.82 -2.81
C GLU A 133 2.54 -15.44 -2.83
N PHE A 134 1.98 -14.44 -2.13
CA PHE A 134 2.36 -13.03 -2.29
C PHE A 134 2.81 -12.35 -0.99
N ASP A 135 2.49 -12.92 0.18
CA ASP A 135 2.63 -12.26 1.48
C ASP A 135 3.54 -12.99 2.49
N ASP A 136 4.25 -14.02 2.05
CA ASP A 136 5.23 -14.74 2.89
C ASP A 136 6.62 -14.09 2.88
#